data_AF-A0A1J6W1P2-F1
#
_entry.id   AF-A0A1J6W1P2-F1
#
_cell.length_a   1.000
_cell.length_b   1.000
_cell.length_c   1.000
_cell.angle_alpha   90.00
_cell.angle_beta   90.00
_cell.angle_gamma   90.00
#
_symmetry.space_group_name_H-M   'P 1'
#
loop_
_entity.id
_entity.type
_entity.pdbx_description
1 polymer ?
#
loop_
_entity_poly.entity_id
_entity_poly.type
_entity_poly.pdbx_seq_one_letter_code
_entity_poly.pdbx_strand_id
1 'polypeptide(L)'
;MRKIQFIFLLTLLLTTLDTNHYANAAINEADTKLCETYKYALISSLREPVDQAVAEIYKDDKEAPSNLIWATYDAEILKIKQLYGVGGLYEITLKVYPYYDAHMSYGVDEVVINSNGELISYKHLKTYPR
;
A
#
# COMPACT_ATOMS: atom_id res chain seq x y z
N MET A 1 1.65 -49.19 13.35
CA MET A 1 1.48 -48.00 14.23
C MET A 1 2.36 -46.82 13.82
N ARG A 2 3.68 -46.98 13.59
CA ARG A 2 4.57 -45.88 13.16
C ARG A 2 4.11 -45.10 11.92
N LYS A 3 3.59 -45.79 10.89
CA LYS A 3 3.08 -45.14 9.67
C LYS A 3 1.83 -44.29 9.92
N ILE A 4 0.94 -44.74 10.81
CA ILE A 4 -0.29 -44.00 11.18
C ILE A 4 0.07 -42.77 12.02
N GLN A 5 1.04 -42.90 12.93
CA GLN A 5 1.57 -41.77 13.70
C GLN A 5 2.22 -40.71 12.79
N PHE A 6 2.96 -41.14 11.77
CA PHE A 6 3.53 -40.24 10.77
C PHE A 6 2.47 -39.51 9.95
N ILE A 7 1.42 -40.20 9.51
CA ILE A 7 0.31 -39.58 8.78
C ILE A 7 -0.38 -38.54 9.67
N PHE A 8 -0.61 -38.86 10.94
CA PHE A 8 -1.23 -37.94 11.90
C PHE A 8 -0.37 -36.69 12.16
N LEU A 9 0.95 -36.87 12.29
CA LEU A 9 1.89 -35.76 12.46
C LEU A 9 1.94 -34.86 11.22
N LEU A 10 1.93 -35.46 10.03
CA LEU A 10 1.95 -34.76 8.75
C LEU A 10 0.66 -33.96 8.53
N THR A 11 -0.50 -34.53 8.87
CA THR A 11 -1.78 -33.80 8.78
C THR A 11 -1.85 -32.62 9.75
N LEU A 12 -1.30 -32.77 10.96
CA LEU A 12 -1.27 -31.67 11.94
C LEU A 12 -0.39 -30.52 11.43
N LEU A 13 0.77 -30.83 10.84
CA LEU A 13 1.70 -29.84 10.27
C LEU A 13 1.08 -29.10 9.08
N LEU A 14 0.31 -29.78 8.24
CA LEU A 14 -0.37 -29.19 7.09
C LEU A 14 -1.49 -28.23 7.50
N THR A 15 -2.19 -28.47 8.62
CA THR A 15 -3.23 -27.54 9.12
C THR A 15 -2.68 -26.24 9.72
N THR A 16 -1.39 -26.19 10.08
CA THR A 16 -0.75 -24.96 10.58
C THR A 16 -0.18 -24.07 9.48
N LEU A 17 -0.17 -24.55 8.23
CA LEU A 17 0.32 -23.80 7.06
C LEU A 17 -0.78 -22.96 6.39
N ASP A 18 -1.90 -22.73 7.08
CA ASP A 18 -2.96 -21.84 6.61
C ASP A 18 -2.46 -20.38 6.68
N THR A 19 -1.74 -19.94 5.63
CA THR A 19 -1.17 -18.60 5.47
C THR A 19 -2.23 -17.56 5.14
N ASN A 20 -3.40 -17.66 5.77
CA ASN A 20 -4.46 -16.68 5.71
C ASN A 20 -4.16 -15.48 6.64
N HIS A 21 -2.96 -14.90 6.53
CA HIS A 21 -2.58 -13.67 7.24
C HIS A 21 -3.51 -12.49 6.88
N TYR A 22 -4.23 -12.56 5.75
CA TYR A 22 -5.21 -11.56 5.34
C TYR A 22 -6.64 -11.86 5.82
N ALA A 23 -6.97 -13.10 6.24
CA ALA A 23 -8.36 -13.48 6.57
C ALA A 23 -8.82 -13.00 7.96
N ASN A 24 -7.90 -12.53 8.80
CA ASN A 24 -8.21 -11.97 10.13
C ASN A 24 -7.99 -10.45 10.19
N ALA A 25 -7.92 -9.77 9.05
CA ALA A 25 -8.00 -8.30 9.07
C ALA A 25 -9.36 -7.93 9.67
N ALA A 26 -9.37 -7.17 10.77
CA ALA A 26 -10.62 -6.72 11.40
C ALA A 26 -11.46 -5.98 10.35
N ILE A 27 -12.66 -6.49 10.06
CA ILE A 27 -13.65 -5.78 9.26
C ILE A 27 -14.20 -4.67 10.15
N ASN A 28 -13.52 -3.52 10.15
CA ASN A 28 -14.02 -2.31 10.79
C ASN A 28 -15.05 -1.69 9.85
N GLU A 29 -16.33 -2.07 10.00
CA GLU A 29 -17.43 -1.23 9.55
C GLU A 29 -17.35 0.11 10.32
N ALA A 30 -17.70 1.23 9.68
CA ALA A 30 -17.29 2.56 10.14
C ALA A 30 -17.97 3.01 11.45
N ASP A 31 -17.45 2.52 12.59
CA ASP A 31 -17.69 3.00 13.96
C ASP A 31 -16.59 3.96 14.44
N THR A 32 -15.53 4.15 13.65
CA THR A 32 -14.58 5.25 13.82
C THR A 32 -15.17 6.55 13.26
N LYS A 33 -14.79 7.72 13.79
CA LYS A 33 -15.09 9.02 13.12
C LYS A 33 -14.85 8.87 11.63
N LEU A 34 -15.92 9.04 10.84
CA LEU A 34 -16.06 8.78 9.39
C LEU A 34 -14.83 9.16 8.54
N CYS A 35 -13.96 10.06 9.01
CA CYS A 35 -12.79 10.58 8.31
C CYS A 35 -11.60 9.60 8.15
N GLU A 36 -11.24 8.79 9.17
CA GLU A 36 -10.00 7.99 9.09
C GLU A 36 -10.17 6.75 8.20
N THR A 37 -11.25 6.01 8.39
CA THR A 37 -11.58 4.88 7.51
C THR A 37 -11.83 5.34 6.07
N TYR A 38 -12.46 6.50 5.87
CA TYR A 38 -12.60 7.09 4.53
C TYR A 38 -11.25 7.48 3.92
N LYS A 39 -10.35 8.08 4.70
CA LYS A 39 -8.98 8.40 4.27
C LYS A 39 -8.25 7.16 3.79
N TYR A 40 -8.23 6.09 4.60
CA TYR A 40 -7.55 4.85 4.22
C TYR A 40 -8.24 4.15 3.04
N ALA A 41 -9.56 4.14 2.98
CA ALA A 41 -10.30 3.60 1.83
C ALA A 41 -9.95 4.35 0.54
N LEU A 42 -9.91 5.69 0.58
CA LEU A 42 -9.53 6.52 -0.57
C LEU A 42 -8.09 6.24 -1.01
N ILE A 43 -7.12 6.32 -0.09
CA ILE A 43 -5.71 6.04 -0.42
C ILE A 43 -5.56 4.61 -0.96
N SER A 44 -6.23 3.63 -0.34
CA SER A 44 -6.16 2.23 -0.78
C SER A 44 -6.79 2.01 -2.15
N SER A 45 -7.84 2.74 -2.52
CA SER A 45 -8.43 2.66 -3.86
C SER A 45 -7.50 3.20 -4.96
N LEU A 46 -6.47 3.97 -4.59
CA LEU A 46 -5.48 4.53 -5.51
C LEU A 46 -4.20 3.67 -5.56
N ARG A 47 -4.26 2.41 -5.10
CA ARG A 47 -3.09 1.54 -4.98
C ARG A 47 -2.32 1.40 -6.29
N GLU A 48 -3.03 1.01 -7.34
CA GLU A 48 -2.46 0.74 -8.66
C GLU A 48 -1.70 1.94 -9.27
N PRO A 49 -2.28 3.15 -9.37
CA PRO A 49 -1.55 4.30 -9.91
C PRO A 49 -0.38 4.74 -9.02
N VAL A 50 -0.43 4.53 -7.70
CA VAL A 50 0.73 4.79 -6.82
C VAL A 50 1.82 3.74 -7.02
N ASP A 51 1.47 2.46 -7.13
CA ASP A 51 2.43 1.39 -7.39
C ASP A 51 3.16 1.64 -8.73
N GLN A 52 2.43 2.10 -9.76
CA GLN A 52 3.03 2.55 -11.03
C GLN A 52 3.99 3.72 -10.82
N ALA A 53 3.62 4.73 -10.04
CA ALA A 53 4.49 5.87 -9.78
C ALA A 53 5.78 5.47 -9.05
N VAL A 54 5.68 4.61 -8.03
CA VAL A 54 6.84 4.10 -7.28
C VAL A 54 7.75 3.30 -8.22
N ALA A 55 7.20 2.40 -9.04
CA ALA A 55 7.99 1.65 -10.01
C ALA A 55 8.75 2.58 -10.98
N GLU A 56 8.10 3.61 -11.50
CA GLU A 56 8.71 4.57 -12.41
C GLU A 56 9.77 5.47 -11.74
N ILE A 57 9.59 5.83 -10.46
CA ILE A 57 10.56 6.64 -9.70
C ILE A 57 11.88 5.87 -9.52
N TYR A 58 11.81 4.60 -9.14
CA TYR A 58 12.99 3.82 -8.74
C TYR A 58 13.54 2.91 -9.85
N LYS A 59 12.97 2.92 -11.07
CA LYS A 59 13.37 2.01 -12.16
C LYS A 59 14.86 2.06 -12.53
N ASP A 60 15.47 3.24 -12.40
CA ASP A 60 16.86 3.49 -12.76
C ASP A 60 17.78 3.57 -11.52
N ASP A 61 17.21 3.44 -10.32
CA ASP A 61 17.95 3.45 -9.07
C ASP A 61 18.54 2.06 -8.79
N LYS A 62 19.86 1.94 -8.96
CA LYS A 62 20.59 0.68 -8.76
C LYS A 62 20.72 0.27 -7.29
N GLU A 63 20.50 1.21 -6.38
CA GLU A 63 20.57 0.96 -4.93
C GLU A 63 19.19 0.62 -4.36
N ALA A 64 18.12 0.86 -5.12
CA ALA A 64 16.76 0.60 -4.71
C ALA A 64 16.53 -0.90 -4.47
N PRO A 65 15.98 -1.28 -3.31
CA PRO A 65 15.52 -2.64 -3.07
C PRO A 65 14.49 -3.06 -4.13
N SER A 66 14.59 -4.29 -4.63
CA SER A 66 13.62 -4.80 -5.62
C SER A 66 12.23 -5.05 -5.06
N ASN A 67 12.09 -5.04 -3.72
CA ASN A 67 10.85 -5.30 -2.98
C ASN A 67 10.29 -4.04 -2.31
N LEU A 68 10.51 -2.86 -2.88
CA LEU A 68 9.89 -1.64 -2.38
C LEU A 68 8.36 -1.76 -2.42
N ILE A 69 7.76 -1.54 -1.27
CA ILE A 69 6.31 -1.47 -1.07
C ILE A 69 5.99 -0.20 -0.29
N TRP A 70 4.71 0.12 -0.17
CA TRP A 70 4.25 1.22 0.66
C TRP A 70 2.95 0.83 1.37
N ALA A 71 2.63 1.55 2.44
CA ALA A 71 1.48 1.29 3.28
C ALA A 71 0.48 2.44 3.22
N THR A 72 -0.80 2.09 3.09
CA THR A 72 -1.92 3.05 3.10
C THR A 72 -1.97 3.86 4.40
N TYR A 73 -1.60 3.26 5.53
CA TYR A 73 -1.66 3.93 6.84
C TYR A 73 -0.54 4.95 7.06
N ASP A 74 0.59 4.81 6.35
CA ASP A 74 1.72 5.75 6.42
C ASP A 74 1.61 6.86 5.38
N ALA A 75 0.87 6.65 4.29
CA ALA A 75 0.68 7.66 3.26
C ALA A 75 -0.19 8.83 3.74
N GLU A 76 0.15 10.03 3.26
CA GLU A 76 -0.52 11.27 3.66
C GLU A 76 -1.22 11.92 2.45
N ILE A 77 -2.47 12.34 2.62
CA ILE A 77 -3.13 13.21 1.64
C ILE A 77 -2.65 14.64 1.89
N LEU A 78 -1.82 15.18 0.99
CA LEU A 78 -1.33 16.55 1.08
C LEU A 78 -2.37 17.56 0.61
N LYS A 79 -3.12 17.21 -0.44
CA LYS A 79 -4.03 18.13 -1.13
C LYS A 79 -5.05 17.35 -1.96
N ILE A 80 -6.29 17.84 -1.97
CA ILE A 80 -7.33 17.42 -2.91
C ILE A 80 -7.82 18.67 -3.64
N LYS A 81 -7.65 18.71 -4.95
CA LYS A 81 -8.06 19.82 -5.81
C LYS A 81 -9.25 19.41 -6.65
N GLN A 82 -10.37 20.09 -6.46
CA GLN A 82 -11.56 19.92 -7.27
C GLN A 82 -11.37 20.56 -8.64
N LEU A 83 -11.74 19.83 -9.69
CA LEU A 83 -11.81 20.29 -11.06
C LEU A 83 -13.27 20.18 -11.54
N TYR A 84 -13.67 21.12 -12.40
CA TYR A 84 -14.99 21.09 -13.07
C TYR A 84 -16.22 21.16 -12.13
N GLY A 85 -16.06 21.69 -10.92
CA GLY A 85 -17.17 21.86 -9.97
C GLY A 85 -17.42 20.63 -9.10
N VAL A 86 -18.44 20.73 -8.24
CA VAL A 86 -18.78 19.68 -7.27
C VAL A 86 -19.30 18.45 -8.01
N GLY A 87 -18.72 17.28 -7.73
CA GLY A 87 -19.03 16.02 -8.43
C GLY A 87 -18.29 15.86 -9.77
N GLY A 88 -17.40 16.78 -10.12
CA GLY A 88 -16.49 16.66 -11.26
C GLY A 88 -15.27 15.77 -10.96
N LEU A 89 -14.16 16.07 -11.62
CA LEU A 89 -12.90 15.34 -11.44
C LEU A 89 -12.14 15.93 -10.25
N TYR A 90 -11.41 15.11 -9.50
CA TYR A 90 -10.56 15.58 -8.41
C TYR A 90 -9.12 15.15 -8.66
N GLU A 91 -8.15 16.01 -8.38
CA GLU A 91 -6.72 15.67 -8.30
C GLU A 91 -6.35 15.49 -6.83
N ILE A 92 -5.78 14.34 -6.50
CA ILE A 92 -5.36 13.95 -5.16
C ILE A 92 -3.84 13.87 -5.16
N THR A 93 -3.21 14.69 -4.33
CA THR A 93 -1.76 14.67 -4.09
C THR A 93 -1.49 13.85 -2.83
N LEU A 94 -0.80 12.73 -3.00
CA LEU A 94 -0.37 11.84 -1.94
C LEU A 94 1.13 12.02 -1.68
N LYS A 95 1.51 11.96 -0.42
CA LYS A 95 2.89 11.72 0.00
C LYS A 95 3.00 10.26 0.41
N VAL A 96 3.91 9.55 -0.22
CA VAL A 96 4.10 8.11 -0.08
C VAL A 96 5.50 7.86 0.45
N TYR A 97 5.62 6.83 1.29
CA TYR A 97 6.88 6.45 1.92
C TYR A 97 7.23 5.02 1.52
N PRO A 98 7.84 4.78 0.35
CA PRO A 98 8.29 3.44 0.00
C PRO A 98 9.30 2.92 1.00
N TYR A 99 9.11 1.67 1.37
CA TYR A 99 9.93 0.94 2.33
C TYR A 99 10.16 -0.48 1.85
N TYR A 100 11.14 -1.12 2.47
CA TYR A 100 11.43 -2.53 2.27
C TYR A 100 11.49 -3.24 3.63
N ASP A 101 11.44 -4.57 3.59
CA ASP A 101 11.50 -5.44 4.77
C ASP A 101 10.53 -4.99 5.89
N ALA A 102 11.00 -4.93 7.13
CA ALA A 102 10.21 -4.52 8.29
C ALA A 102 10.03 -3.00 8.40
N HIS A 103 9.52 -2.35 7.34
CA HIS A 103 9.24 -0.91 7.28
C HIS A 103 10.49 -0.01 7.33
N MET A 104 11.59 -0.47 6.72
CA MET A 104 12.76 0.37 6.51
C MET A 104 12.48 1.35 5.37
N SER A 105 12.18 2.60 5.72
CA SER A 105 11.92 3.65 4.72
C SER A 105 13.12 3.82 3.80
N TYR A 106 12.88 3.74 2.51
CA TYR A 106 13.88 3.96 1.47
C TYR A 106 13.73 5.34 0.86
N GLY A 107 12.51 5.84 0.71
CA GLY A 107 12.29 7.16 0.17
C GLY A 107 10.99 7.82 0.54
N VAL A 108 10.84 9.03 0.02
CA VAL A 108 9.67 9.87 0.18
C VAL A 108 9.32 10.42 -1.20
N ASP A 109 8.08 10.19 -1.60
CA ASP A 109 7.60 10.51 -2.94
C ASP A 109 6.29 11.29 -2.87
N GLU A 110 6.09 12.19 -3.83
CA GLU A 110 4.82 12.86 -4.06
C GLU A 110 4.20 12.30 -5.34
N VAL A 111 2.93 11.89 -5.25
CA VAL A 111 2.19 11.30 -6.37
C VAL A 111 0.88 12.05 -6.55
N VAL A 112 0.58 12.46 -7.78
CA VAL A 112 -0.66 13.17 -8.13
C VAL A 112 -1.49 12.27 -9.03
N ILE A 113 -2.71 11.97 -8.58
CA ILE A 113 -3.62 11.01 -9.21
C ILE A 113 -4.98 11.67 -9.31
N ASN A 114 -5.72 11.43 -10.39
CA ASN A 114 -7.08 11.93 -10.47
C ASN A 114 -8.11 10.92 -9.93
N SER A 115 -9.34 11.36 -9.71
CA SER A 115 -10.42 10.52 -9.16
C SER A 115 -10.92 9.43 -10.13
N ASN A 116 -10.42 9.37 -11.36
CA ASN A 116 -10.63 8.25 -12.28
C ASN A 116 -9.57 7.14 -12.09
N GLY A 117 -8.58 7.35 -11.22
CA GLY A 117 -7.46 6.43 -11.02
C GLY A 117 -6.30 6.64 -11.99
N GLU A 118 -6.26 7.75 -12.73
CA GLU A 118 -5.17 8.04 -13.66
C GLU A 118 -4.01 8.74 -12.95
N LEU A 119 -2.79 8.22 -13.13
CA LEU A 119 -1.55 8.85 -12.68
C LEU A 119 -1.27 10.10 -13.51
N ILE A 120 -1.29 11.28 -12.87
CA ILE A 120 -1.08 12.57 -13.53
C ILE A 120 0.39 12.99 -13.51
N SER A 121 1.03 12.86 -12.35
CA SER A 121 2.46 13.18 -12.19
C SER A 121 3.01 12.57 -10.92
N TYR A 122 4.33 12.48 -10.83
CA TYR A 122 5.03 12.02 -9.64
C TYR A 122 6.35 12.76 -9.49
N LYS A 123 6.83 12.85 -8.25
CA LYS A 123 8.07 13.53 -7.91
C LYS A 123 8.73 12.82 -6.73
N HIS A 124 9.97 12.38 -6.94
CA HIS A 124 10.82 11.92 -5.85
C HIS A 124 11.29 13.10 -4.98
N LEU A 125 11.17 12.98 -3.67
CA LEU A 125 11.57 14.04 -2.73
C LEU A 125 12.87 13.72 -2.01
N LYS A 126 13.08 12.46 -1.61
CA LYS A 126 14.21 12.07 -0.78
C LYS A 126 14.45 10.57 -0.80
N THR A 127 15.70 10.15 -0.89
CA THR A 127 16.17 8.79 -0.55
C THR A 127 16.83 8.80 0.82
N TYR A 128 16.61 7.76 1.60
CA TYR A 128 17.31 7.50 2.86
C TYR A 128 18.50 6.57 2.60
N PRO A 129 19.68 6.85 3.18
CA PRO A 129 20.82 5.97 3.06
C PRO A 129 20.54 4.63 3.73
N ARG A 130 21.10 3.58 3.15
CA ARG A 130 20.96 2.20 3.61
C ARG A 130 21.96 1.85 4.71
#